data_AF-A0A8T6QY10-F1
#
_entry.id   AF-A0A8T6QY10-F1
#
_cell.length_a   1.000
_cell.length_b   1.000
_cell.length_c   1.000
_cell.angle_alpha   90.00
_cell.angle_beta   90.00
_cell.angle_gamma   90.00
#
_symmetry.space_group_name_H-M   'P 1'
#
loop_
_entity.id
_entity.type
_entity.pdbx_description
1 polymer ?
#
loop_
_entity_poly.entity_id
_entity_poly.type
_entity_poly.pdbx_seq_one_letter_code
_entity_poly.pdbx_strand_id
1 'polypeptide(L)'
;MKSQLTQSELSLQPVKLLSQRDDYTTCHVFIPEPGVPGGGHRSPAIVLDGGFYSFFRSATDPVKIFSLLQKLAANGELAVMTPTPKGYAIWVAEPEAYLVAPSGQQPRTLPPSFGPANCWIISDRQPGYRTCTLKVPDLPDTVPGLAEGQKLFSLYRRETEADTALKLGSRLSQRGDEIVIVAAQQEYAICIYEPGATIAE
;
A
#
# COMPACT_ATOMS: atom_id res chain seq x y z
N MET A 1 9.48 -25.25 -15.74
CA MET A 1 8.44 -25.84 -14.88
C MET A 1 7.80 -24.70 -14.10
N LYS A 2 6.54 -24.39 -14.38
CA LYS A 2 5.77 -23.42 -13.59
C LYS A 2 5.61 -24.03 -12.20
N SER A 3 6.21 -23.40 -11.18
CA SER A 3 5.81 -23.66 -9.80
C SER A 3 4.34 -23.22 -9.71
N GLN A 4 3.44 -24.21 -9.67
CA GLN A 4 2.09 -23.99 -9.21
C GLN A 4 2.21 -23.62 -7.73
N LEU A 5 2.32 -22.32 -7.45
CA LEU A 5 1.92 -21.81 -6.15
C LEU A 5 0.45 -22.18 -6.01
N THR A 6 0.19 -23.12 -5.11
CA THR A 6 -1.15 -23.42 -4.63
C THR A 6 -1.84 -22.10 -4.29
N GLN A 7 -3.09 -21.91 -4.70
CA GLN A 7 -3.97 -20.79 -4.31
C GLN A 7 -4.29 -20.79 -2.79
N SER A 8 -3.43 -21.38 -1.97
CA SER A 8 -3.47 -21.38 -0.53
C SER A 8 -2.86 -20.08 -0.02
N GLU A 9 -3.72 -19.18 0.47
CA GLU A 9 -3.38 -18.02 1.30
C GLU A 9 -2.62 -16.88 0.61
N LEU A 10 -3.21 -16.26 -0.42
CA LEU A 10 -2.82 -14.88 -0.77
C LEU A 10 -3.24 -13.98 0.40
N SER A 11 -2.30 -13.69 1.31
CA SER A 11 -2.48 -12.67 2.33
C SER A 11 -2.60 -11.31 1.66
N LEU A 12 -3.58 -10.54 2.09
CA LEU A 12 -3.81 -9.19 1.57
C LEU A 12 -2.56 -8.34 1.79
N GLN A 13 -1.99 -7.83 0.70
CA GLN A 13 -0.77 -7.02 0.78
C GLN A 13 -1.08 -5.57 1.17
N PRO A 14 -0.25 -4.94 2.01
CA PRO A 14 -0.36 -3.53 2.30
C PRO A 14 0.03 -2.68 1.09
N VAL A 15 -0.46 -1.45 1.08
CA VAL A 15 -0.09 -0.40 0.13
C VAL A 15 0.73 0.65 0.87
N LYS A 16 1.77 1.18 0.23
CA LYS A 16 2.48 2.36 0.71
C LYS A 16 1.89 3.62 0.08
N LEU A 17 1.37 4.54 0.90
CA LEU A 17 0.76 5.80 0.45
C LEU A 17 1.71 6.96 0.70
N LEU A 18 2.58 7.25 -0.26
CA LEU A 18 3.62 8.27 -0.09
C LEU A 18 3.01 9.66 -0.27
N SER A 19 3.43 10.61 0.56
CA SER A 19 2.95 12.00 0.48
C SER A 19 4.00 12.96 -0.06
N GLN A 20 5.28 12.60 0.06
CA GLN A 20 6.40 13.49 -0.25
C GLN A 20 7.33 12.88 -1.28
N ARG A 21 7.98 13.73 -2.07
CA ARG A 21 8.94 13.29 -3.08
C ARG A 21 10.17 12.64 -2.46
N ASP A 22 10.55 13.07 -1.26
CA ASP A 22 11.76 12.65 -0.57
C ASP A 22 11.61 11.27 0.08
N ASP A 23 10.39 10.71 0.14
CA ASP A 23 10.12 9.37 0.66
C ASP A 23 10.70 8.25 -0.23
N TYR A 24 11.15 8.56 -1.46
CA TYR A 24 11.58 7.55 -2.44
C TYR A 24 12.65 8.03 -3.40
N THR A 25 13.39 7.09 -4.00
CA THR A 25 14.38 7.38 -5.04
C THR A 25 13.89 6.91 -6.40
N THR A 26 13.85 7.78 -7.41
CA THR A 26 13.53 7.39 -8.78
C THR A 26 14.73 6.77 -9.46
N CYS A 27 14.52 5.71 -10.24
CA CYS A 27 15.55 5.01 -10.99
C CYS A 27 14.97 4.41 -12.29
N HIS A 28 15.80 3.63 -12.99
CA HIS A 28 15.33 2.71 -14.01
C HIS A 28 15.82 1.32 -13.65
N VAL A 29 14.98 0.33 -13.90
CA VAL A 29 15.30 -1.07 -13.67
C VAL A 29 15.16 -1.86 -14.96
N PHE A 30 15.86 -3.00 -15.03
CA PHE A 30 15.53 -4.05 -15.97
C PHE A 30 14.68 -5.10 -15.24
N ILE A 31 13.59 -5.50 -15.87
CA ILE A 31 12.67 -6.51 -15.39
C ILE A 31 12.86 -7.74 -16.30
N PRO A 32 13.45 -8.83 -15.78
CA PRO A 32 13.64 -10.06 -16.54
C PRO A 32 12.32 -10.69 -16.98
N GLU A 33 12.31 -11.27 -18.17
CA GLU A 33 11.18 -12.08 -18.62
C GLU A 33 11.35 -13.53 -18.14
N PRO A 34 10.37 -14.11 -17.42
CA PRO A 34 10.48 -15.47 -16.91
C PRO A 34 10.70 -16.50 -18.02
N GLY A 35 11.80 -17.27 -17.92
CA GLY A 35 12.10 -18.34 -18.87
C GLY A 35 12.74 -17.89 -20.18
N VAL A 36 13.08 -16.60 -20.33
CA VAL A 36 13.79 -16.06 -21.49
C VAL A 36 15.16 -15.54 -21.05
N PRO A 37 16.25 -16.31 -21.23
CA PRO A 37 17.59 -15.87 -20.86
C PRO A 37 17.98 -14.57 -21.58
N GLY A 38 18.31 -13.53 -20.80
CA GLY A 38 18.63 -12.20 -21.34
C GLY A 38 17.44 -11.43 -21.92
N GLY A 39 16.23 -12.01 -21.90
CA GLY A 39 14.98 -11.36 -22.25
C GLY A 39 14.40 -10.57 -21.08
N GLY A 40 13.68 -9.50 -21.40
CA GLY A 40 13.12 -8.59 -20.42
C GLY A 40 13.01 -7.19 -21.00
N HIS A 41 12.69 -6.22 -20.15
CA HIS A 41 12.52 -4.84 -20.58
C HIS A 41 12.97 -3.85 -19.51
N ARG A 42 13.34 -2.66 -19.96
CA ARG A 42 13.67 -1.53 -19.08
C ARG A 42 12.40 -0.78 -18.70
N SER A 43 12.25 -0.43 -17.43
CA SER A 43 11.09 0.30 -16.93
C SER A 43 11.51 1.46 -16.01
N PRO A 44 10.80 2.61 -16.02
CA PRO A 44 10.89 3.60 -14.95
C PRO A 44 10.47 2.98 -13.62
N ALA A 45 11.20 3.28 -12.55
CA ALA A 45 10.93 2.69 -11.25
C ALA A 45 11.22 3.65 -10.10
N ILE A 46 10.78 3.27 -8.92
CA ILE A 46 11.17 3.84 -7.64
C ILE A 46 11.81 2.78 -6.76
N VAL A 47 12.66 3.24 -5.84
CA VAL A 47 13.19 2.43 -4.73
C VAL A 47 12.60 2.94 -3.44
N LEU A 48 12.10 1.99 -2.65
CA LEU A 48 11.44 2.19 -1.37
C LEU A 48 11.69 0.96 -0.50
N ASP A 49 12.10 1.15 0.75
CA ASP A 49 12.33 0.05 1.71
C ASP A 49 13.26 -1.04 1.15
N GLY A 50 14.24 -0.65 0.32
CA GLY A 50 15.18 -1.55 -0.35
C GLY A 50 14.62 -2.37 -1.52
N GLY A 51 13.32 -2.25 -1.83
CA GLY A 51 12.65 -2.89 -2.96
C GLY A 51 12.55 -2.00 -4.19
N PHE A 52 12.46 -2.62 -5.37
CA PHE A 52 12.16 -1.93 -6.63
C PHE A 52 10.66 -2.00 -6.93
N TYR A 53 10.09 -0.87 -7.35
CA TYR A 53 8.72 -0.78 -7.81
C TYR A 53 8.66 -0.13 -9.19
N SER A 54 8.19 -0.85 -10.19
CA SER A 54 8.07 -0.35 -11.56
C SER A 54 6.82 0.51 -11.72
N PHE A 55 6.85 1.44 -12.67
CA PHE A 55 5.68 2.23 -13.01
C PHE A 55 4.59 1.34 -13.60
N PHE A 56 3.43 1.27 -12.93
CA PHE A 56 2.29 0.52 -13.42
C PHE A 56 1.37 1.41 -14.26
N ARG A 57 0.85 2.50 -13.66
CA ARG A 57 0.05 3.50 -14.39
C ARG A 57 -0.15 4.77 -13.57
N SER A 58 -0.61 5.83 -14.25
CA SER A 58 -1.20 7.01 -13.60
C SER A 58 -2.73 6.95 -13.60
N ALA A 59 -3.36 7.48 -12.57
CA ALA A 59 -4.81 7.64 -12.50
C ALA A 59 -5.17 8.97 -11.83
N THR A 60 -6.26 9.59 -12.30
CA THR A 60 -6.74 10.88 -11.79
C THR A 60 -8.05 10.76 -11.01
N ASP A 61 -8.73 9.63 -11.16
CA ASP A 61 -10.02 9.32 -10.53
C ASP A 61 -9.77 8.53 -9.23
N PRO A 62 -9.98 9.15 -8.05
CA PRO A 62 -9.67 8.54 -6.76
C PRO A 62 -10.48 7.27 -6.46
N VAL A 63 -11.73 7.18 -6.94
CA VAL A 63 -12.56 5.98 -6.78
C VAL A 63 -11.96 4.81 -7.55
N LYS A 64 -11.49 5.05 -8.78
CA LYS A 64 -10.77 4.04 -9.58
C LYS A 64 -9.42 3.67 -9.00
N ILE A 65 -8.78 4.58 -8.25
CA ILE A 65 -7.53 4.28 -7.55
C ILE A 65 -7.77 3.30 -6.41
N PHE A 66 -8.76 3.53 -5.55
CA PHE A 66 -9.15 2.57 -4.51
C PHE A 66 -9.45 1.19 -5.10
N SER A 67 -10.29 1.15 -6.14
CA SER A 67 -10.64 -0.10 -6.82
C SER A 67 -9.43 -0.82 -7.42
N LEU A 68 -8.42 -0.07 -7.88
CA LEU A 68 -7.19 -0.67 -8.39
C LEU A 68 -6.32 -1.23 -7.26
N LEU A 69 -6.10 -0.44 -6.21
CA LEU A 69 -5.24 -0.82 -5.09
C LEU A 69 -5.79 -2.07 -4.39
N GLN A 70 -7.11 -2.16 -4.22
CA GLN A 70 -7.77 -3.38 -3.72
C GLN A 70 -7.51 -4.59 -4.60
N LYS A 71 -7.59 -4.44 -5.93
CA LYS A 71 -7.34 -5.54 -6.87
C LYS A 71 -5.89 -6.00 -6.83
N LEU A 72 -4.94 -5.07 -6.77
CA LEU A 72 -3.52 -5.39 -6.63
C LEU A 72 -3.29 -6.15 -5.32
N ALA A 73 -3.76 -5.61 -4.18
CA ALA A 73 -3.62 -6.24 -2.88
C ALA A 73 -4.24 -7.64 -2.81
N ALA A 74 -5.44 -7.82 -3.39
CA ALA A 74 -6.13 -9.11 -3.44
C ALA A 74 -5.41 -10.15 -4.33
N ASN A 75 -4.62 -9.70 -5.30
CA ASN A 75 -3.78 -10.56 -6.13
C ASN A 75 -2.42 -10.87 -5.49
N GLY A 76 -2.15 -10.38 -4.28
CA GLY A 76 -0.86 -10.53 -3.63
C GLY A 76 0.21 -9.55 -4.11
N GLU A 77 -0.18 -8.51 -4.85
CA GLU A 77 0.76 -7.52 -5.38
C GLU A 77 1.03 -6.43 -4.35
N LEU A 78 2.31 -6.20 -4.07
CA LEU A 78 2.75 -5.04 -3.28
C LEU A 78 2.72 -3.79 -4.16
N ALA A 79 2.00 -2.77 -3.68
CA ALA A 79 1.80 -1.54 -4.44
C ALA A 79 2.24 -0.29 -3.65
N VAL A 80 2.69 0.71 -4.40
CA VAL A 80 3.02 2.05 -3.90
C VAL A 80 2.20 3.07 -4.67
N MET A 81 1.67 4.06 -3.96
CA MET A 81 1.01 5.21 -4.56
C MET A 81 1.82 6.48 -4.25
N THR A 82 2.06 7.30 -5.26
CA THR A 82 2.70 8.62 -5.11
C THR A 82 1.84 9.71 -5.74
N PRO A 83 1.73 10.90 -5.14
CA PRO A 83 1.04 12.03 -5.76
C PRO A 83 1.79 12.51 -7.00
N THR A 84 1.04 13.07 -7.94
CA THR A 84 1.52 13.75 -9.14
C THR A 84 0.74 15.05 -9.33
N PRO A 85 1.20 15.99 -10.17
CA PRO A 85 0.45 17.22 -10.43
C PRO A 85 -0.97 17.01 -10.99
N LYS A 86 -1.27 15.85 -11.58
CA LYS A 86 -2.55 15.56 -12.25
C LYS A 86 -3.39 14.48 -11.53
N GLY A 87 -2.93 13.94 -10.42
CA GLY A 87 -3.54 12.77 -9.78
C GLY A 87 -2.48 11.93 -9.08
N TYR A 88 -2.49 10.61 -9.30
CA TYR A 88 -1.60 9.68 -8.62
C TYR A 88 -0.88 8.76 -9.62
N ALA A 89 0.34 8.39 -9.30
CA ALA A 89 1.06 7.30 -9.95
C ALA A 89 1.04 6.07 -9.04
N ILE A 90 0.86 4.91 -9.66
CA ILE A 90 0.81 3.61 -9.00
C ILE A 90 2.01 2.81 -9.49
N TRP A 91 2.70 2.20 -8.55
CA TRP A 91 3.90 1.39 -8.77
C TRP A 91 3.68 0.01 -8.17
N VAL A 92 4.22 -1.03 -8.81
CA VAL A 92 4.09 -2.43 -8.38
C VAL A 92 5.46 -3.02 -8.12
N ALA A 93 5.58 -3.87 -7.10
CA ALA A 93 6.85 -4.47 -6.74
C ALA A 93 7.39 -5.38 -7.85
N GLU A 94 8.70 -5.29 -8.09
CA GLU A 94 9.41 -6.13 -9.04
C GLU A 94 10.57 -6.84 -8.31
N PRO A 95 10.33 -7.98 -7.65
CA PRO A 95 11.34 -8.64 -6.83
C PRO A 95 12.56 -9.11 -7.62
N GLU A 96 12.37 -9.41 -8.91
CA GLU A 96 13.44 -9.88 -9.81
C GLU A 96 14.14 -8.72 -10.56
N ALA A 97 13.71 -7.48 -10.35
CA ALA A 97 14.29 -6.34 -11.03
C ALA A 97 15.67 -5.98 -10.49
N TYR A 98 16.50 -5.43 -11.38
CA TYR A 98 17.79 -4.88 -10.99
C TYR A 98 18.05 -3.52 -11.64
N LEU A 99 18.84 -2.70 -10.94
CA LEU A 99 19.17 -1.35 -11.36
C LEU A 99 19.92 -1.35 -12.70
N VAL A 100 19.48 -0.51 -13.64
CA VAL A 100 20.23 -0.24 -14.87
C VAL A 100 20.85 1.16 -14.82
N ALA A 101 22.16 1.23 -15.05
CA ALA A 101 22.84 2.50 -15.20
C ALA A 101 22.40 3.19 -16.51
N PRO A 102 22.27 4.53 -16.52
CA PRO A 102 22.25 5.28 -17.77
C PRO A 102 23.51 4.94 -18.59
N SER A 103 23.35 4.77 -19.91
CA SER A 103 24.46 4.40 -20.80
C SER A 103 25.68 5.31 -20.58
N GLY A 104 26.84 4.72 -20.31
CA GLY A 104 28.09 5.45 -20.10
C GLY A 104 28.32 6.02 -18.69
N GLN A 105 27.47 5.71 -17.71
CA GLN A 105 27.67 6.10 -16.30
C GLN A 105 27.99 4.90 -15.41
N GLN A 106 28.82 5.13 -14.39
CA GLN A 106 29.08 4.15 -13.34
C GLN A 106 27.77 3.79 -12.60
N PRO A 107 27.67 2.56 -12.05
CA PRO A 107 26.54 2.17 -11.20
C PRO A 107 26.37 3.18 -10.07
N ARG A 108 25.19 3.79 -9.98
CA ARG A 108 24.87 4.71 -8.88
C ARG A 108 24.50 3.89 -7.66
N THR A 109 25.12 4.17 -6.53
CA THR A 109 24.58 3.79 -5.22
C THR A 109 23.33 4.62 -4.98
N LEU A 110 22.19 3.95 -4.83
CA LEU A 110 20.95 4.63 -4.46
C LEU A 110 20.98 4.93 -2.96
N PRO A 111 20.61 6.14 -2.51
CA PRO A 111 20.45 6.40 -1.09
C PRO A 111 19.34 5.52 -0.51
N PRO A 112 19.42 5.14 0.77
CA PRO A 112 18.33 4.44 1.42
C PRO A 112 17.10 5.35 1.46
N SER A 113 15.96 4.79 1.08
CA SER A 113 14.64 5.41 1.22
C SER A 113 13.78 4.54 2.13
N PHE A 114 13.16 5.17 3.12
CA PHE A 114 12.28 4.51 4.08
C PHE A 114 10.87 5.06 3.89
N GLY A 115 9.95 4.17 3.56
CA GLY A 115 8.57 4.53 3.28
C GLY A 115 7.73 4.75 4.54
N PRO A 116 6.51 5.28 4.36
CA PRO A 116 5.55 5.41 5.46
C PRO A 116 5.13 4.04 6.01
N ALA A 117 4.40 4.06 7.12
CA ALA A 117 3.77 2.86 7.67
C ALA A 117 2.79 2.21 6.67
N ASN A 118 2.43 0.96 6.96
CA ASN A 118 1.58 0.17 6.07
C ASN A 118 0.12 0.67 6.11
N CYS A 119 -0.50 0.72 4.93
CA CYS A 119 -1.93 0.99 4.78
C CYS A 119 -2.61 -0.19 4.08
N TRP A 120 -3.55 -0.85 4.74
CA TRP A 120 -4.42 -1.83 4.09
C TRP A 120 -5.63 -1.12 3.50
N ILE A 121 -5.95 -1.42 2.24
CA ILE A 121 -7.14 -0.89 1.59
C ILE A 121 -8.06 -2.07 1.28
N ILE A 122 -9.21 -2.10 1.94
CA ILE A 122 -10.11 -3.25 1.93
C ILE A 122 -11.51 -2.87 1.49
N SER A 123 -12.28 -3.86 1.04
CA SER A 123 -13.72 -3.71 0.89
C SER A 123 -14.40 -3.90 2.25
N ASP A 124 -15.64 -3.42 2.38
CA ASP A 124 -16.51 -3.65 3.54
C ASP A 124 -16.84 -5.13 3.80
N ARG A 125 -16.55 -6.00 2.83
CA ARG A 125 -16.79 -7.45 2.89
C ARG A 125 -15.50 -8.27 2.90
N GLN A 126 -14.37 -7.63 3.18
CA GLN A 126 -13.07 -8.31 3.20
C GLN A 126 -13.06 -9.44 4.26
N PRO A 127 -12.85 -10.71 3.85
CA PRO A 127 -12.72 -11.79 4.80
C PRO A 127 -11.55 -11.54 5.76
N GLY A 128 -11.73 -11.90 7.04
CA GLY A 128 -10.71 -11.72 8.08
C GLY A 128 -10.89 -10.46 8.92
N TYR A 129 -11.55 -9.43 8.39
CA TYR A 129 -11.88 -8.21 9.13
C TYR A 129 -13.30 -8.29 9.71
N ARG A 130 -13.43 -7.99 11.01
CA ARG A 130 -14.72 -7.98 11.71
C ARG A 130 -14.93 -6.67 12.45
N THR A 131 -16.12 -6.09 12.34
CA THR A 131 -16.49 -4.93 13.15
C THR A 131 -16.62 -5.32 14.62
N CYS A 132 -16.19 -4.43 15.52
CA CYS A 132 -16.26 -4.64 16.96
C CYS A 132 -16.32 -3.30 17.70
N THR A 133 -16.56 -3.37 19.00
CA THR A 133 -16.41 -2.25 19.94
C THR A 133 -15.13 -2.45 20.72
N LEU A 134 -14.30 -1.43 20.82
CA LEU A 134 -12.96 -1.48 21.40
C LEU A 134 -12.86 -0.63 22.65
N LYS A 135 -12.11 -1.12 23.64
CA LYS A 135 -11.54 -0.29 24.71
C LYS A 135 -10.09 0.01 24.37
N VAL A 136 -9.82 1.29 24.09
CA VAL A 136 -8.47 1.79 23.81
C VAL A 136 -7.89 2.39 25.11
N PRO A 137 -6.63 2.09 25.49
CA PRO A 137 -6.07 2.50 26.77
C PRO A 137 -6.18 4.01 27.05
N ASP A 138 -5.98 4.83 26.02
CA ASP A 138 -5.92 6.28 26.13
C ASP A 138 -7.28 6.97 25.92
N LEU A 139 -8.35 6.20 25.66
CA LEU A 139 -9.69 6.73 25.46
C LEU A 139 -10.61 6.39 26.64
N PRO A 140 -11.39 7.36 27.14
CA PRO A 140 -12.30 7.13 28.27
C PRO A 140 -13.45 6.20 27.88
N ASP A 141 -14.01 6.40 26.69
CA ASP A 141 -15.13 5.64 26.16
C ASP A 141 -14.67 4.52 25.23
N THR A 142 -15.57 3.56 25.01
CA THR A 142 -15.37 2.55 23.96
C THR A 142 -15.61 3.14 22.58
N VAL A 143 -14.87 2.69 21.59
CA VAL A 143 -14.95 3.19 20.21
C VAL A 143 -15.28 2.06 19.23
N PRO A 144 -16.03 2.33 18.15
CA PRO A 144 -16.18 1.36 17.08
C PRO A 144 -14.83 1.08 16.41
N GLY A 145 -14.64 -0.13 15.91
CA GLY A 145 -13.38 -0.54 15.29
C GLY A 145 -13.47 -1.81 14.46
N LEU A 146 -12.31 -2.30 14.07
CA LEU A 146 -12.11 -3.52 13.29
C LEU A 146 -11.13 -4.45 14.00
N ALA A 147 -11.36 -5.75 13.88
CA ALA A 147 -10.45 -6.80 14.32
C ALA A 147 -10.00 -7.64 13.13
N GLU A 148 -8.70 -7.88 13.01
CA GLU A 148 -8.07 -8.83 12.10
C GLU A 148 -7.10 -9.70 12.90
N GLY A 149 -7.51 -10.93 13.20
CA GLY A 149 -6.73 -11.81 14.08
C GLY A 149 -6.51 -11.18 15.46
N GLN A 150 -5.25 -10.86 15.78
CA GLN A 150 -4.85 -10.18 17.03
C GLN A 150 -4.69 -8.67 16.88
N LYS A 151 -4.77 -8.13 15.66
CA LYS A 151 -4.68 -6.68 15.43
C LYS A 151 -6.06 -6.04 15.58
N LEU A 152 -6.12 -4.97 16.35
CA LEU A 152 -7.33 -4.18 16.59
C LEU A 152 -7.10 -2.76 16.07
N PHE A 153 -8.09 -2.25 15.35
CA PHE A 153 -8.03 -0.94 14.71
C PHE A 153 -9.23 -0.09 15.15
N SER A 154 -8.99 1.05 15.79
CA SER A 154 -10.06 1.99 16.15
C SER A 154 -10.54 2.75 14.92
N LEU A 155 -11.83 3.07 14.85
CA LEU A 155 -12.33 4.00 13.85
C LEU A 155 -11.83 5.41 14.18
N TYR A 156 -10.99 5.95 13.30
CA TYR A 156 -10.52 7.32 13.40
C TYR A 156 -11.51 8.31 12.79
N ARG A 157 -11.94 8.04 11.55
CA ARG A 157 -12.80 8.95 10.78
C ARG A 157 -13.52 8.26 9.63
N ARG A 158 -14.66 8.82 9.22
CA ARG A 158 -15.35 8.50 7.97
C ARG A 158 -15.23 9.67 6.98
N GLU A 159 -15.02 9.34 5.72
CA GLU A 159 -14.97 10.29 4.61
C GLU A 159 -15.91 9.82 3.49
N THR A 160 -16.58 10.74 2.82
CA THR A 160 -17.37 10.43 1.62
C THR A 160 -16.56 10.65 0.34
N GLU A 161 -15.55 11.51 0.40
CA GLU A 161 -14.70 11.86 -0.73
C GLU A 161 -13.44 10.98 -0.77
N ALA A 162 -13.32 10.22 -1.85
CA ALA A 162 -12.21 9.29 -2.07
C ALA A 162 -10.83 9.97 -2.03
N ASP A 163 -10.69 11.16 -2.64
CA ASP A 163 -9.40 11.89 -2.62
C ASP A 163 -9.00 12.29 -1.20
N THR A 164 -9.97 12.73 -0.40
CA THR A 164 -9.76 13.09 1.01
C THR A 164 -9.32 11.88 1.82
N ALA A 165 -9.94 10.72 1.60
CA ALA A 165 -9.57 9.47 2.26
C ALA A 165 -8.12 9.04 1.92
N LEU A 166 -7.72 9.10 0.64
CA LEU A 166 -6.34 8.79 0.22
C LEU A 166 -5.32 9.74 0.86
N LYS A 167 -5.59 11.05 0.85
CA LYS A 167 -4.72 12.06 1.46
C LYS A 167 -4.64 11.90 2.98
N LEU A 168 -5.75 11.57 3.63
CA LEU A 168 -5.76 11.31 5.07
C LEU A 168 -4.93 10.06 5.40
N GLY A 169 -5.14 8.97 4.65
CA GLY A 169 -4.36 7.74 4.83
C GLY A 169 -2.86 7.95 4.63
N SER A 170 -2.48 8.71 3.62
CA SER A 170 -1.07 9.08 3.39
C SER A 170 -0.48 9.89 4.54
N ARG A 171 -1.22 10.86 5.10
CA ARG A 171 -0.75 11.65 6.26
C ARG A 171 -0.60 10.82 7.53
N LEU A 172 -1.54 9.93 7.81
CA LEU A 172 -1.49 9.06 9.00
C LEU A 172 -0.32 8.07 8.88
N SER A 173 -0.19 7.38 7.74
CA SER A 173 0.93 6.47 7.51
C SER A 173 2.30 7.16 7.53
N GLN A 174 2.41 8.40 7.05
CA GLN A 174 3.64 9.20 7.15
C GLN A 174 4.03 9.51 8.61
N ARG A 175 3.05 9.64 9.51
CA ARG A 175 3.31 9.83 10.95
C ARG A 175 3.75 8.55 11.66
N GLY A 176 3.68 7.42 10.97
CA GLY A 176 3.99 6.09 11.51
C GLY A 176 2.77 5.26 11.88
N ASP A 177 1.55 5.75 11.64
CA ASP A 177 0.33 5.02 11.97
C ASP A 177 0.11 3.86 10.97
N GLU A 178 0.04 2.62 11.46
CA GLU A 178 -0.52 1.51 10.67
C GLU A 178 -2.03 1.70 10.55
N ILE A 179 -2.56 1.69 9.33
CA ILE A 179 -3.97 2.02 9.08
C ILE A 179 -4.68 1.02 8.18
N VAL A 180 -5.99 0.94 8.31
CA VAL A 180 -6.90 0.23 7.41
C VAL A 180 -7.90 1.25 6.86
N ILE A 181 -8.02 1.33 5.54
CA ILE A 181 -9.09 2.07 4.87
C ILE A 181 -10.11 1.06 4.34
N VAL A 182 -11.30 1.08 4.91
CA VAL A 182 -12.44 0.31 4.41
C VAL A 182 -13.19 1.16 3.41
N ALA A 183 -13.15 0.78 2.13
CA ALA A 183 -13.94 1.41 1.08
C ALA A 183 -15.27 0.65 0.93
N ALA A 184 -16.35 1.30 1.34
CA ALA A 184 -17.73 0.92 1.05
C ALA A 184 -18.27 1.81 -0.09
N GLN A 185 -19.43 1.45 -0.67
CA GLN A 185 -19.95 2.04 -1.91
C GLN A 185 -19.87 3.57 -2.01
N GLN A 186 -20.09 4.31 -0.92
CA GLN A 186 -20.07 5.78 -0.88
C GLN A 186 -19.36 6.35 0.36
N GLU A 187 -18.63 5.52 1.09
CA GLU A 187 -17.98 5.94 2.33
C GLU A 187 -16.66 5.19 2.50
N TYR A 188 -15.69 5.90 3.06
CA TYR A 188 -14.37 5.40 3.40
C TYR A 188 -14.21 5.52 4.92
N ALA A 189 -14.13 4.39 5.61
CA ALA A 189 -13.80 4.37 7.03
C ALA A 189 -12.29 4.20 7.19
N ILE A 190 -11.64 5.15 7.86
CA ILE A 190 -10.21 5.11 8.16
C ILE A 190 -10.07 4.63 9.60
N CYS A 191 -9.37 3.52 9.79
CA CYS A 191 -9.11 2.92 11.08
C CYS A 191 -7.60 2.90 11.36
N ILE A 192 -7.20 3.14 12.62
CA ILE A 192 -5.80 3.18 13.07
C ILE A 192 -5.53 1.99 13.97
N TYR A 193 -4.38 1.35 13.80
CA TYR A 193 -3.95 0.25 14.66
C TYR A 193 -3.69 0.73 16.09
N GLU A 194 -4.30 0.06 17.07
CA GLU A 194 -4.23 0.43 18.48
C GLU A 194 -3.46 -0.63 19.28
N PRO A 195 -2.16 -0.43 19.55
CA PRO A 195 -1.42 -1.36 20.38
C PRO A 195 -1.99 -1.38 21.79
N GLY A 196 -2.40 -2.56 22.27
CA GLY A 196 -2.96 -2.73 23.61
C GLY A 196 -4.46 -2.42 23.74
N ALA A 197 -5.16 -2.13 22.63
CA ALA A 197 -6.62 -2.18 22.65
C ALA A 197 -7.13 -3.58 23.00
N THR A 198 -8.36 -3.63 23.51
CA THR A 198 -9.09 -4.87 23.77
C THR A 198 -10.50 -4.75 23.19
N ILE A 199 -11.13 -5.89 22.89
CA ILE A 199 -12.55 -5.91 22.53
C ILE A 199 -13.36 -5.66 23.79
N ALA A 200 -14.24 -4.67 23.76
CA ALA A 200 -15.14 -4.37 24.86
C ALA A 200 -16.21 -5.46 24.99
N GLU A 201 -16.52 -5.84 26.23
CA GLU A 201 -17.59 -6.80 26.58
C GLU A 201 -18.99 -6.18 26.50
#